data_AF-A0A2V9LUM9-F1
#
_entry.id   AF-A0A2V9LUM9-F1
#
_cell.length_a   1.000
_cell.length_b   1.000
_cell.length_c   1.000
_cell.angle_alpha   90.00
_cell.angle_beta   90.00
_cell.angle_gamma   90.00
#
_symmetry.space_group_name_H-M   'P 1'
#
loop_
_entity.id
_entity.type
_entity.pdbx_description
1 polymer ?
#
loop_
_entity_poly.entity_id
_entity_poly.type
_entity_poly.pdbx_seq_one_letter_code
_entity_poly.pdbx_strand_id
1 'polypeptide(L)'
;LKAGKSNALAGVNLRANVPTVTVCGRGKVSQVAAEQLQSLGWEAFSLEGGMKAWSLAWNCAEVTLSSSQTRILQVRRTGKGCLSYLIGSHHSAVVIDPSLPAEVYLRLAEQHGWKIGHVLETHIHADHLSRARTLAEATGASLLLPDQRRVAFPFTAVSDGSGVEFGQAMLCYWLNGESLFTGDTLFLSTVGRPDLHADPAETNQRARHLYHSIEKLHRLSPEVLIFPGHASDPIAFDGKALYAQLGEVFTLLAAQYSSEQEFVQRLMSRIPPTPANYERIVKLNEAGTLPEGDPTELEAGPNRCAVL
;
A
#
# COMPACT_ATOMS: atom_id res chain seq x y z
N LEU A 1 21.28 3.16 -25.55
CA LEU A 1 19.95 2.71 -26.00
C LEU A 1 19.20 3.78 -26.81
N LYS A 2 18.70 4.89 -26.26
CA LYS A 2 17.99 5.94 -27.03
C LYS A 2 18.79 6.56 -28.19
N ALA A 3 20.12 6.62 -28.05
CA ALA A 3 21.02 7.11 -29.09
C ALA A 3 21.36 6.06 -30.18
N GLY A 4 20.66 4.91 -30.24
CA GLY A 4 20.83 3.89 -31.28
C GLY A 4 22.13 3.06 -31.21
N LYS A 5 22.99 3.29 -30.21
CA LYS A 5 24.24 2.53 -30.04
C LYS A 5 23.95 1.05 -29.75
N SER A 6 24.43 0.17 -30.63
CA SER A 6 24.24 -1.29 -30.58
C SER A 6 25.02 -1.98 -29.46
N ASN A 7 26.10 -1.37 -28.98
CA ASN A 7 26.98 -1.91 -27.93
C ASN A 7 26.76 -1.25 -26.56
N ALA A 8 25.63 -0.58 -26.35
CA ALA A 8 25.41 0.21 -25.13
C ALA A 8 25.44 -0.63 -23.85
N LEU A 9 25.21 -1.94 -23.94
CA LEU A 9 25.18 -2.87 -22.81
C LEU A 9 26.34 -3.87 -22.80
N ALA A 10 27.37 -3.68 -23.64
CA ALA A 10 28.47 -4.65 -23.78
C ALA A 10 29.28 -4.89 -22.50
N GLY A 11 29.26 -3.97 -21.54
CA GLY A 11 29.93 -4.10 -20.23
C GLY A 11 29.02 -4.56 -19.08
N VAL A 12 27.75 -4.89 -19.35
CA VAL A 12 26.82 -5.31 -18.31
C VAL A 12 27.09 -6.77 -17.95
N ASN A 13 27.34 -7.02 -16.66
CA ASN A 13 27.52 -8.36 -16.11
C ASN A 13 26.31 -8.72 -15.24
N LEU A 14 25.53 -9.72 -15.66
CA LEU A 14 24.34 -10.18 -14.97
C LEU A 14 24.62 -11.51 -14.27
N ARG A 15 23.70 -11.94 -13.40
CA ARG A 15 23.81 -13.26 -12.79
C ARG A 15 23.44 -14.32 -13.82
N ALA A 16 24.35 -15.27 -14.06
CA ALA A 16 24.08 -16.43 -14.91
C ALA A 16 22.89 -17.22 -14.37
N ASN A 17 22.06 -17.77 -15.26
CA ASN A 17 20.87 -18.57 -14.97
C ASN A 17 19.75 -17.85 -14.18
N VAL A 18 19.75 -16.52 -14.18
CA VAL A 18 18.63 -15.72 -13.67
C VAL A 18 18.04 -14.92 -14.84
N PRO A 19 16.80 -15.21 -15.26
CA PRO A 19 16.10 -14.41 -16.26
C PRO A 19 16.14 -12.92 -15.90
N THR A 20 16.57 -12.08 -16.84
CA THR A 20 16.66 -10.64 -16.63
C THR A 20 15.53 -9.93 -17.36
N VAL A 21 14.70 -9.18 -16.64
CA VAL A 21 13.65 -8.35 -17.25
C VAL A 21 14.12 -6.91 -17.33
N THR A 22 14.16 -6.37 -18.56
CA THR A 22 14.42 -4.95 -18.82
C THR A 22 13.10 -4.18 -18.79
N VAL A 23 13.12 -2.96 -18.24
CA VAL A 23 11.91 -2.15 -18.10
C VAL A 23 12.18 -0.69 -18.50
N CYS A 24 11.24 -0.10 -19.23
CA CYS A 24 11.18 1.34 -19.50
C CYS A 24 9.72 1.82 -19.41
N GLY A 25 9.44 3.11 -19.59
CA GLY A 25 8.08 3.66 -19.40
C GLY A 25 6.94 2.91 -20.12
N ARG A 26 7.13 2.50 -21.39
CA ARG A 26 6.12 1.81 -22.22
C ARG A 26 6.63 0.53 -22.90
N GLY A 27 7.74 -0.05 -22.45
CA GLY A 27 8.32 -1.27 -23.05
C GLY A 27 9.18 -1.08 -24.31
N LYS A 28 9.11 0.07 -25.01
CA LYS A 28 9.82 0.28 -26.30
C LYS A 28 11.35 0.31 -26.19
N VAL A 29 11.89 1.06 -25.22
CA VAL A 29 13.35 1.18 -25.04
C VAL A 29 13.91 -0.06 -24.34
N SER A 30 13.14 -0.68 -23.45
CA SER A 30 13.52 -1.94 -22.83
C SER A 30 13.56 -3.09 -23.84
N GLN A 31 12.70 -3.10 -24.85
CA GLN A 31 12.77 -4.09 -25.93
C GLN A 31 14.15 -4.10 -26.61
N VAL A 32 14.65 -2.91 -26.98
CA VAL A 32 16.01 -2.76 -27.55
C VAL A 32 17.09 -3.20 -26.56
N ALA A 33 16.88 -3.00 -25.25
CA ALA A 33 17.81 -3.46 -24.23
C ALA A 33 17.83 -4.99 -24.11
N ALA A 34 16.65 -5.62 -24.09
CA ALA A 34 16.49 -7.07 -24.05
C ALA A 34 17.16 -7.74 -25.25
N GLU A 35 16.93 -7.22 -26.47
CA GLU A 35 17.55 -7.72 -27.69
C GLU A 35 19.08 -7.61 -27.67
N GLN A 36 19.63 -6.50 -27.17
CA GLN A 36 21.07 -6.36 -27.00
C GLN A 36 21.63 -7.37 -25.99
N LEU A 37 20.95 -7.58 -24.85
CA LEU A 37 21.38 -8.57 -23.85
C LEU A 37 21.27 -10.01 -24.38
N GLN A 38 20.21 -10.34 -25.12
CA GLN A 38 20.04 -11.62 -25.81
C GLN A 38 21.19 -11.87 -26.80
N SER A 39 21.60 -10.84 -27.56
CA SER A 39 22.75 -10.94 -28.48
C SER A 39 24.09 -11.20 -27.77
N LEU A 40 24.18 -10.84 -26.48
CA LEU A 40 25.34 -11.11 -25.61
C LEU A 40 25.22 -12.47 -24.89
N GLY A 41 24.18 -13.26 -25.18
CA GLY A 41 23.97 -14.59 -24.60
C GLY A 41 23.22 -14.59 -23.26
N TRP A 42 22.66 -13.46 -22.83
CA TRP A 42 21.85 -13.40 -21.62
C TRP A 42 20.41 -13.83 -21.89
N GLU A 43 19.83 -14.58 -20.96
CA GLU A 43 18.38 -14.80 -20.92
C GLU A 43 17.69 -13.51 -20.46
N ALA A 44 17.29 -12.68 -21.43
CA ALA A 44 16.70 -11.37 -21.18
C ALA A 44 15.34 -11.20 -21.84
N PHE A 45 14.43 -10.48 -21.18
CA PHE A 45 13.08 -10.18 -21.64
C PHE A 45 12.79 -8.68 -21.51
N SER A 46 11.79 -8.18 -22.23
CA SER A 46 11.23 -6.85 -22.02
C SER A 46 9.84 -6.99 -21.46
N LEU A 47 9.53 -6.21 -20.42
CA LEU A 47 8.18 -6.17 -19.88
C LEU A 47 7.24 -5.49 -20.87
N GLU A 48 6.28 -6.24 -21.41
CA GLU A 48 5.21 -5.69 -22.25
C GLU A 48 4.44 -4.60 -21.47
N GLY A 49 4.18 -3.45 -22.11
CA GLY A 49 3.59 -2.29 -21.45
C GLY A 49 4.53 -1.52 -20.50
N GLY A 50 5.70 -2.06 -20.16
CA GLY A 50 6.74 -1.39 -19.38
C GLY A 50 6.32 -1.06 -17.94
N MET A 51 6.82 0.06 -17.40
CA MET A 51 6.52 0.49 -16.02
C MET A 51 5.02 0.70 -15.76
N LYS A 52 4.22 0.97 -16.79
CA LYS A 52 2.76 1.04 -16.66
C LYS A 52 2.13 -0.31 -16.34
N ALA A 53 2.54 -1.35 -17.07
CA ALA A 53 2.09 -2.71 -16.77
C ALA A 53 2.64 -3.17 -15.42
N TRP A 54 3.88 -2.81 -15.12
CA TRP A 54 4.48 -3.08 -13.81
C TRP A 54 3.69 -2.44 -12.67
N SER A 55 3.25 -1.18 -12.80
CA SER A 55 2.52 -0.50 -11.72
C SER A 55 1.18 -1.16 -11.38
N LEU A 56 0.60 -1.92 -12.30
CA LEU A 56 -0.57 -2.75 -12.08
C LEU A 56 -0.24 -4.20 -11.72
N ALA A 57 1.03 -4.61 -11.74
CA ALA A 57 1.39 -5.97 -11.38
C ALA A 57 1.06 -6.24 -9.91
N TRP A 58 0.29 -7.29 -9.69
CA TRP A 58 -0.21 -7.67 -8.38
C TRP A 58 -0.26 -9.19 -8.24
N ASN A 59 -0.29 -9.66 -7.00
CA ASN A 59 -0.54 -11.05 -6.66
C ASN A 59 -1.31 -11.13 -5.33
N CYS A 60 -1.68 -12.34 -4.93
CA CYS A 60 -2.35 -12.57 -3.65
C CYS A 60 -1.49 -13.43 -2.74
N ALA A 61 -1.68 -13.25 -1.43
CA ALA A 61 -1.26 -14.19 -0.41
C ALA A 61 -2.42 -14.41 0.56
N GLU A 62 -2.50 -15.59 1.16
CA GLU A 62 -3.59 -15.94 2.07
C GLU A 62 -3.06 -16.20 3.47
N VAL A 63 -3.80 -15.68 4.46
CA VAL A 63 -3.61 -15.99 5.88
C VAL A 63 -4.92 -16.51 6.44
N THR A 64 -4.89 -17.66 7.12
CA THR A 64 -6.03 -18.17 7.89
C THR A 64 -5.79 -17.86 9.36
N LEU A 65 -6.73 -17.17 10.00
CA LEU A 65 -6.63 -16.88 11.42
C LEU A 65 -7.03 -18.12 12.24
N SER A 66 -6.27 -18.42 13.29
CA SER A 66 -6.39 -19.67 14.05
C SER A 66 -7.67 -19.77 14.90
N SER A 67 -8.29 -18.64 15.24
CA SER A 67 -9.45 -18.56 16.14
C SER A 67 -10.82 -18.59 15.46
N SER A 68 -10.86 -18.43 14.13
CA SER A 68 -12.10 -18.22 13.39
C SER A 68 -12.00 -18.84 12.00
N GLN A 69 -13.13 -19.14 11.36
CA GLN A 69 -13.16 -19.47 9.93
C GLN A 69 -12.87 -18.25 9.03
N THR A 70 -12.12 -17.27 9.55
CA THR A 70 -11.80 -16.02 8.88
C THR A 70 -10.51 -16.19 8.09
N ARG A 71 -10.59 -15.82 6.81
CA ARG A 71 -9.47 -15.85 5.87
C ARG A 71 -9.18 -14.43 5.42
N ILE A 72 -7.91 -14.05 5.45
CA ILE A 72 -7.41 -12.77 4.95
C ILE A 72 -6.70 -13.05 3.63
N LEU A 73 -7.26 -12.53 2.54
CA LEU A 73 -6.58 -12.43 1.27
C LEU A 73 -5.87 -11.08 1.21
N GLN A 74 -4.56 -11.09 1.34
CA GLN A 74 -3.73 -9.93 1.12
C GLN A 74 -3.50 -9.77 -0.38
N VAL A 75 -4.11 -8.74 -0.95
CA VAL A 75 -3.97 -8.36 -2.36
C VAL A 75 -2.78 -7.39 -2.45
N ARG A 76 -1.69 -7.88 -3.02
CA ARG A 76 -0.38 -7.21 -3.00
C ARG A 76 -0.10 -6.57 -4.35
N ARG A 77 -0.20 -5.24 -4.45
CA ARG A 77 0.12 -4.49 -5.67
C ARG A 77 1.63 -4.29 -5.77
N THR A 78 2.35 -5.35 -6.14
CA THR A 78 3.82 -5.41 -6.26
C THR A 78 4.43 -4.19 -6.94
N GLY A 79 3.83 -3.72 -8.02
CA GLY A 79 4.33 -2.57 -8.78
C GLY A 79 4.43 -1.26 -7.99
N LYS A 80 3.64 -1.15 -6.92
CA LYS A 80 3.44 0.06 -6.14
C LYS A 80 3.77 -0.11 -4.65
N GLY A 81 3.77 -1.33 -4.15
CA GLY A 81 3.96 -1.64 -2.74
C GLY A 81 2.70 -1.47 -1.89
N CYS A 82 1.53 -1.16 -2.49
CA CYS A 82 0.26 -1.10 -1.76
C CYS A 82 -0.23 -2.50 -1.39
N LEU A 83 -0.85 -2.59 -0.22
CA LEU A 83 -1.47 -3.80 0.31
C LEU A 83 -2.94 -3.50 0.58
N SER A 84 -3.81 -4.25 -0.08
CA SER A 84 -5.25 -4.25 0.20
C SER A 84 -5.62 -5.59 0.84
N TYR A 85 -6.75 -5.62 1.53
CA TYR A 85 -7.17 -6.82 2.25
C TYR A 85 -8.60 -7.17 1.92
N LEU A 86 -8.83 -8.37 1.37
CA LEU A 86 -10.16 -8.97 1.27
C LEU A 86 -10.29 -10.02 2.37
N ILE A 87 -11.10 -9.71 3.38
CA ILE A 87 -11.24 -10.53 4.57
C ILE A 87 -12.61 -11.17 4.52
N GLY A 88 -12.65 -12.50 4.48
CA GLY A 88 -13.88 -13.27 4.39
C GLY A 88 -14.11 -14.14 5.61
N SER A 89 -15.37 -14.23 6.03
CA SER A 89 -15.83 -15.15 7.06
C SER A 89 -17.20 -15.66 6.69
N HIS A 90 -17.36 -16.99 6.65
CA HIS A 90 -18.54 -17.66 6.10
C HIS A 90 -18.85 -17.19 4.66
N HIS A 91 -19.97 -16.49 4.45
CA HIS A 91 -20.41 -15.97 3.15
C HIS A 91 -20.23 -14.44 3.01
N SER A 92 -19.67 -13.78 4.01
CA SER A 92 -19.52 -12.33 4.05
C SER A 92 -18.07 -11.93 3.94
N ALA A 93 -17.80 -10.81 3.30
CA ALA A 93 -16.47 -10.23 3.23
C ALA A 93 -16.46 -8.72 3.39
N VAL A 94 -15.29 -8.23 3.80
CA VAL A 94 -14.93 -6.81 3.86
C VAL A 94 -13.66 -6.59 3.05
N VAL A 95 -13.58 -5.44 2.39
CA VAL A 95 -12.35 -5.00 1.70
C VAL A 95 -11.79 -3.77 2.38
N ILE A 96 -10.48 -3.76 2.66
CA ILE A 96 -9.75 -2.62 3.22
C ILE A 96 -8.75 -2.11 2.17
N ASP A 97 -8.73 -0.79 1.98
CA ASP A 97 -7.82 -0.03 1.11
C ASP A 97 -7.71 -0.57 -0.32
N PRO A 98 -8.81 -0.74 -1.08
CA PRO A 98 -8.77 -1.32 -2.42
C PRO A 98 -8.00 -0.41 -3.41
N SER A 99 -6.81 -0.86 -3.80
CA SER A 99 -5.86 -0.16 -4.68
C SER A 99 -5.89 -0.63 -6.14
N LEU A 100 -6.69 -1.66 -6.45
CA LEU A 100 -6.85 -2.27 -7.77
C LEU A 100 -8.29 -2.12 -8.31
N PRO A 101 -8.53 -2.34 -9.62
CA PRO A 101 -9.90 -2.32 -10.17
C PRO A 101 -10.86 -3.25 -9.42
N ALA A 102 -12.13 -2.84 -9.28
CA ALA A 102 -13.14 -3.53 -8.50
C ALA A 102 -13.31 -5.00 -8.92
N GLU A 103 -13.14 -5.31 -10.20
CA GLU A 103 -13.25 -6.65 -10.77
C GLU A 103 -12.25 -7.64 -10.18
N VAL A 104 -11.10 -7.16 -9.68
CA VAL A 104 -10.14 -8.02 -8.97
C VAL A 104 -10.76 -8.55 -7.68
N TYR A 105 -11.31 -7.66 -6.85
CA TYR A 105 -11.91 -8.03 -5.56
C TYR A 105 -13.19 -8.84 -5.76
N LEU A 106 -14.01 -8.49 -6.75
CA LEU A 106 -15.23 -9.24 -7.09
C LEU A 106 -14.91 -10.70 -7.46
N ARG A 107 -13.91 -10.92 -8.33
CA ARG A 107 -13.49 -12.28 -8.72
C ARG A 107 -12.92 -13.07 -7.55
N LEU A 108 -12.07 -12.44 -6.72
CA LEU A 108 -11.51 -13.10 -5.54
C LEU A 108 -12.62 -13.48 -4.53
N ALA A 109 -13.59 -12.59 -4.31
CA ALA A 109 -14.73 -12.88 -3.44
C ALA A 109 -15.59 -14.02 -4.00
N GLU A 110 -15.89 -14.02 -5.30
CA GLU A 110 -16.65 -15.08 -5.97
C GLU A 110 -15.96 -16.44 -5.85
N GLN A 111 -14.65 -16.50 -6.09
CA GLN A 111 -13.84 -17.74 -5.96
C GLN A 111 -13.91 -18.35 -4.55
N HIS A 112 -14.15 -17.52 -3.53
CA HIS A 112 -14.25 -17.94 -2.14
C HIS A 112 -15.71 -18.04 -1.64
N GLY A 113 -16.70 -17.80 -2.50
CA GLY A 113 -18.12 -17.84 -2.12
C GLY A 113 -18.52 -16.72 -1.16
N TRP A 114 -17.86 -15.56 -1.24
CA TRP A 114 -18.07 -14.40 -0.38
C TRP A 114 -18.85 -13.29 -1.06
N LYS A 115 -19.67 -12.59 -0.28
CA LYS A 115 -20.33 -11.34 -0.64
C LYS A 115 -19.68 -10.18 0.09
N ILE A 116 -19.13 -9.23 -0.67
CA ILE A 116 -18.56 -8.00 -0.12
C ILE A 116 -19.70 -7.12 0.41
N GLY A 117 -19.78 -6.94 1.72
CA GLY A 117 -20.80 -6.13 2.38
C GLY A 117 -20.28 -4.77 2.86
N HIS A 118 -18.97 -4.64 3.03
CA HIS A 118 -18.32 -3.43 3.52
C HIS A 118 -17.02 -3.18 2.75
N VAL A 119 -16.75 -1.90 2.47
CA VAL A 119 -15.50 -1.43 1.89
C VAL A 119 -14.98 -0.29 2.76
N LEU A 120 -13.76 -0.45 3.27
CA LEU A 120 -13.16 0.40 4.28
C LEU A 120 -11.93 1.09 3.69
N GLU A 121 -11.71 2.32 4.11
CA GLU A 121 -10.45 3.04 3.91
C GLU A 121 -9.81 3.32 5.26
N THR A 122 -8.50 3.16 5.37
CA THR A 122 -7.73 3.57 6.55
C THR A 122 -7.50 5.08 6.55
N HIS A 123 -7.32 5.68 5.37
CA HIS A 123 -7.05 7.10 5.18
C HIS A 123 -7.27 7.55 3.72
N ILE A 124 -7.10 8.85 3.45
CA ILE A 124 -7.06 9.37 2.08
C ILE A 124 -5.66 9.12 1.51
N HIS A 125 -5.56 8.16 0.61
CA HIS A 125 -4.29 7.77 -0.03
C HIS A 125 -3.71 8.90 -0.87
N ALA A 126 -2.38 8.99 -0.89
CA ALA A 126 -1.64 10.01 -1.63
C ALA A 126 -0.74 9.43 -2.73
N ASP A 127 -0.63 8.12 -2.81
CA ASP A 127 0.27 7.40 -3.71
C ASP A 127 -0.49 6.63 -4.80
N HIS A 128 -1.76 6.29 -4.56
CA HIS A 128 -2.67 5.62 -5.49
C HIS A 128 -4.09 6.17 -5.43
N LEU A 129 -4.88 5.93 -6.49
CA LEU A 129 -6.28 6.28 -6.56
C LEU A 129 -7.12 5.20 -5.89
N SER A 130 -7.84 5.57 -4.84
CA SER A 130 -8.76 4.69 -4.14
C SER A 130 -9.80 4.13 -5.11
N ARG A 131 -10.05 2.82 -5.01
CA ARG A 131 -11.14 2.13 -5.72
C ARG A 131 -12.30 1.76 -4.81
N ALA A 132 -12.32 2.30 -3.60
CA ALA A 132 -13.30 1.94 -2.59
C ALA A 132 -14.71 2.33 -3.00
N ARG A 133 -14.89 3.54 -3.53
CA ARG A 133 -16.19 4.01 -4.03
C ARG A 133 -16.71 3.16 -5.18
N THR A 134 -15.90 2.93 -6.20
CA THR A 134 -16.30 2.10 -7.36
C THR A 134 -16.65 0.67 -6.93
N LEU A 135 -15.88 0.10 -6.00
CA LEU A 135 -16.17 -1.24 -5.47
C LEU A 135 -17.46 -1.26 -4.64
N ALA A 136 -17.68 -0.27 -3.78
CA ALA A 136 -18.90 -0.13 -2.99
C ALA A 136 -20.14 0.03 -3.88
N GLU A 137 -20.07 0.88 -4.90
CA GLU A 137 -21.13 1.06 -5.90
C GLU A 137 -21.43 -0.23 -6.68
N ALA A 138 -20.39 -0.97 -7.10
CA ALA A 138 -20.55 -2.22 -7.84
C ALA A 138 -21.14 -3.37 -7.01
N THR A 139 -20.97 -3.34 -5.68
CA THR A 139 -21.40 -4.40 -4.76
C THR A 139 -22.67 -4.05 -3.98
N GLY A 140 -23.02 -2.77 -3.89
CA GLY A 140 -23.99 -2.25 -2.93
C GLY A 140 -23.49 -2.28 -1.48
N ALA A 141 -22.18 -2.45 -1.27
CA ALA A 141 -21.57 -2.45 0.05
C ALA A 141 -21.57 -1.06 0.70
N SER A 142 -21.57 -1.03 2.03
CA SER A 142 -21.35 0.21 2.77
C SER A 142 -19.90 0.67 2.59
N LEU A 143 -19.71 1.95 2.27
CA LEU A 143 -18.41 2.60 2.20
C LEU A 143 -18.10 3.28 3.54
N LEU A 144 -17.02 2.86 4.21
CA LEU A 144 -16.63 3.30 5.54
C LEU A 144 -15.27 4.03 5.47
N LEU A 145 -15.24 5.28 5.91
CA LEU A 145 -14.01 6.09 5.99
C LEU A 145 -13.91 6.71 7.39
N PRO A 146 -12.69 7.07 7.85
CA PRO A 146 -12.49 7.87 9.05
C PRO A 146 -13.44 9.08 9.09
N ASP A 147 -13.95 9.48 10.25
CA ASP A 147 -14.74 10.73 10.37
C ASP A 147 -13.87 11.93 9.99
N GLN A 148 -14.30 12.66 8.96
CA GLN A 148 -13.54 13.71 8.32
C GLN A 148 -14.42 14.51 7.35
N ARG A 149 -13.93 15.68 6.95
CA ARG A 149 -14.68 16.65 6.11
C ARG A 149 -14.00 16.96 4.77
N ARG A 150 -13.01 16.18 4.36
CA ARG A 150 -12.21 16.43 3.15
C ARG A 150 -12.82 15.80 1.90
N VAL A 151 -13.58 14.71 2.03
CA VAL A 151 -14.19 14.06 0.86
C VAL A 151 -15.52 14.71 0.47
N ALA A 152 -15.83 14.70 -0.83
CA ALA A 152 -17.00 15.33 -1.43
C ALA A 152 -18.09 14.32 -1.87
N PHE A 153 -18.10 13.11 -1.30
CA PHE A 153 -19.05 12.03 -1.60
C PHE A 153 -19.59 11.41 -0.30
N PRO A 154 -20.76 10.74 -0.33
CA PRO A 154 -21.33 10.12 0.86
C PRO A 154 -20.52 8.91 1.31
N PHE A 155 -20.36 8.76 2.61
CA PHE A 155 -19.76 7.61 3.27
C PHE A 155 -20.36 7.43 4.68
N THR A 156 -20.18 6.25 5.26
CA THR A 156 -20.46 6.01 6.68
C THR A 156 -19.21 6.38 7.47
N ALA A 157 -19.33 7.43 8.30
CA ALA A 157 -18.21 7.91 9.09
C ALA A 157 -17.85 6.94 10.21
N VAL A 158 -16.55 6.85 10.48
CA VAL A 158 -16.02 5.95 11.48
C VAL A 158 -14.89 6.63 12.31
N SER A 159 -14.85 6.70 13.65
CA SER A 159 -13.55 6.93 14.40
C SER A 159 -13.09 6.13 15.69
N ASP A 160 -12.62 6.66 16.82
CA ASP A 160 -12.09 5.76 17.90
C ASP A 160 -13.20 5.25 18.85
N GLY A 161 -13.07 4.03 19.39
CA GLY A 161 -13.83 3.54 20.56
C GLY A 161 -15.34 3.29 20.43
N SER A 162 -16.06 3.91 19.51
CA SER A 162 -17.37 3.37 19.12
C SER A 162 -17.11 2.02 18.43
N GLY A 163 -18.12 1.42 17.85
CA GLY A 163 -17.93 1.20 16.42
C GLY A 163 -17.70 2.56 15.75
N VAL A 164 -16.59 3.24 16.11
CA VAL A 164 -15.89 4.37 15.57
C VAL A 164 -16.37 5.87 15.93
N GLU A 165 -15.70 6.78 16.75
CA GLU A 165 -15.56 8.30 16.60
C GLU A 165 -14.49 9.20 17.42
N PHE A 166 -13.54 9.93 16.76
CA PHE A 166 -12.78 11.21 17.02
C PHE A 166 -11.71 11.58 15.92
N GLY A 167 -11.86 12.72 15.21
CA GLY A 167 -10.80 13.62 14.65
C GLY A 167 -9.86 13.16 13.51
N GLN A 168 -9.31 14.12 12.74
CA GLN A 168 -8.43 13.90 11.57
C GLN A 168 -7.19 13.01 11.86
N ALA A 169 -7.33 11.68 11.76
CA ALA A 169 -6.25 10.72 11.85
C ALA A 169 -6.57 9.45 11.03
N MET A 170 -5.53 8.70 10.66
CA MET A 170 -5.67 7.40 9.99
C MET A 170 -6.24 6.38 10.96
N LEU A 171 -7.16 5.53 10.49
CA LEU A 171 -7.72 4.45 11.32
C LEU A 171 -6.94 3.16 11.17
N CYS A 172 -6.77 2.48 12.29
CA CYS A 172 -6.39 1.06 12.31
C CYS A 172 -7.63 0.22 12.58
N TYR A 173 -7.85 -0.85 11.81
CA TYR A 173 -9.00 -1.75 11.99
C TYR A 173 -8.58 -3.00 12.77
N TRP A 174 -9.20 -3.23 13.93
CA TRP A 174 -8.88 -4.37 14.79
C TRP A 174 -9.90 -5.49 14.62
N LEU A 175 -9.47 -6.58 14.00
CA LEU A 175 -10.27 -7.77 13.74
C LEU A 175 -10.12 -8.77 14.88
N ASN A 176 -11.22 -8.98 15.62
CA ASN A 176 -11.38 -10.00 16.66
C ASN A 176 -10.31 -10.01 17.76
N GLY A 177 -9.64 -8.89 18.03
CA GLY A 177 -8.59 -8.88 19.04
C GLY A 177 -7.24 -9.43 18.57
N GLU A 178 -7.15 -9.96 17.34
CA GLU A 178 -6.02 -10.78 16.89
C GLU A 178 -5.24 -10.18 15.73
N SER A 179 -5.89 -9.41 14.88
CA SER A 179 -5.28 -8.85 13.66
C SER A 179 -5.61 -7.37 13.52
N LEU A 180 -4.59 -6.55 13.32
CA LEU A 180 -4.69 -5.10 13.23
C LEU A 180 -4.23 -4.64 11.84
N PHE A 181 -5.14 -4.03 11.09
CA PHE A 181 -4.83 -3.41 9.80
C PHE A 181 -4.43 -1.96 10.04
N THR A 182 -3.15 -1.63 9.86
CA THR A 182 -2.56 -0.38 10.37
C THR A 182 -2.53 0.76 9.38
N GLY A 183 -2.92 0.52 8.12
CA GLY A 183 -2.77 1.48 7.03
C GLY A 183 -1.32 1.99 6.98
N ASP A 184 -1.17 3.31 6.88
CA ASP A 184 0.14 3.96 6.87
C ASP A 184 0.60 4.41 8.26
N THR A 185 -0.05 3.97 9.34
CA THR A 185 0.37 4.32 10.71
C THR A 185 1.65 3.59 11.09
N LEU A 186 1.66 2.27 10.91
CA LEU A 186 2.72 1.38 11.35
C LEU A 186 2.99 0.34 10.27
N PHE A 187 4.25 0.25 9.83
CA PHE A 187 4.74 -0.77 8.91
C PHE A 187 5.54 -1.84 9.66
N LEU A 188 6.03 -2.87 8.96
CA LEU A 188 6.74 -4.00 9.58
C LEU A 188 8.11 -3.61 10.20
N SER A 189 8.68 -2.48 9.79
CA SER A 189 9.99 -2.02 10.26
C SER A 189 10.11 -0.49 10.42
N THR A 190 9.08 0.25 10.02
CA THR A 190 9.07 1.71 9.89
C THR A 190 7.66 2.27 10.15
N VAL A 191 7.47 3.58 10.01
CA VAL A 191 6.17 4.26 10.21
C VAL A 191 5.82 5.13 9.00
N GLY A 192 4.59 5.64 8.97
CA GLY A 192 4.16 6.59 7.95
C GLY A 192 4.85 7.94 8.00
N ARG A 193 4.90 8.60 6.85
CA ARG A 193 5.35 10.00 6.76
C ARG A 193 4.26 10.99 7.23
N PRO A 194 4.60 12.03 8.02
CA PRO A 194 3.62 12.99 8.53
C PRO A 194 3.50 14.29 7.69
N ASP A 195 4.26 14.45 6.61
CA ASP A 195 4.52 15.74 5.95
C ASP A 195 3.64 16.07 4.73
N LEU A 196 2.85 15.12 4.23
CA LEU A 196 2.02 15.36 3.04
C LEU A 196 0.92 16.39 3.33
N HIS A 197 0.85 17.45 2.51
CA HIS A 197 -0.04 18.60 2.74
C HIS A 197 0.08 19.17 4.16
N ALA A 198 1.31 19.33 4.64
CA ALA A 198 1.60 19.94 5.93
C ALA A 198 2.74 20.95 5.79
N ASP A 199 2.63 22.09 6.45
CA ASP A 199 3.78 22.97 6.67
C ASP A 199 4.75 22.36 7.72
N PRO A 200 5.92 22.97 7.99
CA PRO A 200 6.87 22.41 8.96
C PRO A 200 6.31 22.29 10.39
N ALA A 201 5.45 23.20 10.83
CA ALA A 201 4.85 23.16 12.16
C ALA A 201 3.79 22.06 12.25
N GLU A 202 2.94 21.95 11.24
CA GLU A 202 1.94 20.89 11.11
C GLU A 202 2.60 19.51 11.00
N THR A 203 3.68 19.40 10.23
CA THR A 203 4.46 18.16 10.09
C THR A 203 5.02 17.72 11.45
N ASN A 204 5.56 18.67 12.22
CA ASN A 204 6.11 18.41 13.55
C ASN A 204 5.01 17.99 14.54
N GLN A 205 3.83 18.60 14.47
CA GLN A 205 2.67 18.21 15.27
C GLN A 205 2.17 16.81 14.91
N ARG A 206 2.03 16.51 13.60
CA ARG A 206 1.63 15.19 13.11
C ARG A 206 2.63 14.09 13.50
N ALA A 207 3.92 14.40 13.52
CA ALA A 207 4.95 13.49 14.03
C ALA A 207 4.74 13.13 15.52
N ARG A 208 4.36 14.10 16.37
CA ARG A 208 3.99 13.83 17.77
C ARG A 208 2.72 12.99 17.89
N HIS A 209 1.70 13.30 17.08
CA HIS A 209 0.48 12.50 17.06
C HIS A 209 0.75 11.05 16.63
N LEU A 210 1.66 10.84 15.67
CA LEU A 210 2.10 9.52 15.24
C LEU A 210 2.80 8.78 16.38
N TYR A 211 3.72 9.43 17.10
CA TYR A 211 4.37 8.86 18.28
C TYR A 211 3.33 8.38 19.32
N HIS A 212 2.37 9.24 19.68
CA HIS A 212 1.32 8.86 20.64
C HIS A 212 0.41 7.74 20.12
N SER A 213 0.17 7.66 18.82
CA SER A 213 -0.61 6.58 18.21
C SER A 213 0.15 5.25 18.32
N ILE A 214 1.46 5.25 18.06
CA ILE A 214 2.34 4.11 18.23
C ILE A 214 2.37 3.66 19.71
N GLU A 215 2.45 4.59 20.66
CA GLU A 215 2.39 4.29 22.10
C GLU A 215 1.04 3.69 22.55
N LYS A 216 -0.07 4.04 21.88
CA LYS A 216 -1.36 3.37 22.12
C LYS A 216 -1.31 1.93 21.62
N LEU A 217 -0.76 1.70 20.41
CA LEU A 217 -0.61 0.36 19.85
C LEU A 217 0.31 -0.51 20.73
N HIS A 218 1.33 0.06 21.36
CA HIS A 218 2.24 -0.65 22.26
C HIS A 218 1.56 -1.27 23.50
N ARG A 219 0.35 -0.81 23.84
CA ARG A 219 -0.44 -1.34 24.96
C ARG A 219 -1.26 -2.59 24.60
N LEU A 220 -1.34 -2.93 23.32
CA LEU A 220 -2.01 -4.14 22.86
C LEU A 220 -1.15 -5.37 23.14
N SER A 221 -1.75 -6.55 23.04
CA SER A 221 -1.00 -7.82 23.17
C SER A 221 0.12 -7.90 22.12
N PRO A 222 1.35 -8.31 22.50
CA PRO A 222 2.45 -8.46 21.54
C PRO A 222 2.17 -9.51 20.46
N GLU A 223 1.25 -10.44 20.70
CA GLU A 223 0.85 -11.51 19.77
C GLU A 223 -0.08 -11.03 18.64
N VAL A 224 -0.61 -9.80 18.72
CA VAL A 224 -1.47 -9.24 17.67
C VAL A 224 -0.71 -9.21 16.35
N LEU A 225 -1.31 -9.76 15.30
CA LEU A 225 -0.76 -9.69 13.95
C LEU A 225 -1.03 -8.31 13.35
N ILE A 226 -0.03 -7.73 12.70
CA ILE A 226 -0.13 -6.41 12.07
C ILE A 226 -0.03 -6.51 10.55
N PHE A 227 -0.95 -5.82 9.90
CA PHE A 227 -1.19 -5.84 8.46
C PHE A 227 -1.13 -4.40 7.92
N PRO A 228 0.01 -3.97 7.34
CA PRO A 228 0.21 -2.60 6.91
C PRO A 228 -0.47 -2.23 5.58
N GLY A 229 -0.72 -0.95 5.33
CA GLY A 229 -1.20 -0.47 4.02
C GLY A 229 -0.14 -0.52 2.92
N HIS A 230 1.15 -0.54 3.29
CA HIS A 230 2.26 -0.59 2.35
C HIS A 230 3.39 -1.52 2.80
N ALA A 231 4.08 -2.10 1.81
CA ALA A 231 5.35 -2.79 2.00
C ALA A 231 6.53 -1.81 1.89
N SER A 232 7.46 -1.90 2.84
CA SER A 232 8.73 -1.15 2.80
C SER A 232 9.70 -1.69 1.74
N ASP A 233 9.61 -2.99 1.44
CA ASP A 233 10.45 -3.69 0.48
C ASP A 233 9.68 -4.14 -0.77
N PRO A 234 10.36 -4.39 -1.90
CA PRO A 234 9.73 -4.96 -3.09
C PRO A 234 9.02 -6.29 -2.79
N ILE A 235 7.79 -6.42 -3.27
CA ILE A 235 6.96 -7.59 -2.99
C ILE A 235 7.21 -8.70 -4.03
N ALA A 236 7.61 -9.88 -3.58
CA ALA A 236 7.81 -11.03 -4.46
C ALA A 236 6.47 -11.69 -4.91
N PHE A 237 6.51 -12.41 -6.03
CA PHE A 237 5.42 -13.27 -6.51
C PHE A 237 5.50 -14.68 -5.90
N ASP A 238 5.57 -14.75 -4.58
CA ASP A 238 5.87 -15.98 -3.82
C ASP A 238 4.69 -16.54 -3.02
N GLY A 239 3.52 -15.91 -3.11
CA GLY A 239 2.34 -16.26 -2.31
C GLY A 239 2.46 -16.04 -0.80
N LYS A 240 3.51 -15.36 -0.29
CA LYS A 240 3.71 -15.16 1.15
C LYS A 240 3.16 -13.83 1.66
N ALA A 241 2.25 -13.89 2.63
CA ALA A 241 1.67 -12.67 3.18
C ALA A 241 2.71 -11.88 3.96
N LEU A 242 2.58 -10.56 3.92
CA LEU A 242 3.39 -9.60 4.67
C LEU A 242 2.63 -9.17 5.91
N TYR A 243 3.02 -9.72 7.05
CA TYR A 243 2.54 -9.38 8.39
C TYR A 243 3.63 -9.73 9.40
N ALA A 244 3.51 -9.23 10.63
CA ALA A 244 4.39 -9.58 11.74
C ALA A 244 3.61 -9.57 13.05
N GLN A 245 4.19 -10.10 14.13
CA GLN A 245 3.64 -9.88 15.47
C GLN A 245 3.99 -8.47 15.94
N LEU A 246 3.07 -7.85 16.68
CA LEU A 246 3.22 -6.50 17.19
C LEU A 246 4.46 -6.33 18.08
N GLY A 247 4.76 -7.34 18.91
CA GLY A 247 5.96 -7.35 19.75
C GLY A 247 7.28 -7.35 18.95
N GLU A 248 7.31 -8.03 17.80
CA GLU A 248 8.50 -8.07 16.93
C GLU A 248 8.77 -6.69 16.32
N VAL A 249 7.71 -6.04 15.81
CA VAL A 249 7.81 -4.70 15.21
C VAL A 249 8.20 -3.67 16.26
N PHE A 250 7.64 -3.72 17.47
CA PHE A 250 8.05 -2.82 18.55
C PHE A 250 9.49 -3.04 19.00
N THR A 251 9.97 -4.27 19.01
CA THR A 251 11.38 -4.55 19.31
C THR A 251 12.31 -3.85 18.29
N LEU A 252 11.95 -3.87 17.00
CA LEU A 252 12.69 -3.18 15.95
C LEU A 252 12.59 -1.65 16.04
N LEU A 253 11.42 -1.11 16.39
CA LEU A 253 11.21 0.34 16.53
C LEU A 253 11.89 0.92 17.78
N ALA A 254 11.82 0.22 18.92
CA ALA A 254 12.43 0.67 20.18
C ALA A 254 13.96 0.80 20.08
N ALA A 255 14.60 0.03 19.19
CA ALA A 255 16.02 0.18 18.91
C ALA A 255 16.37 1.50 18.19
N GLN A 256 15.38 2.22 17.67
CA GLN A 256 15.58 3.40 16.82
C GLN A 256 15.36 4.72 17.55
N TYR A 257 14.72 4.75 18.72
CA TYR A 257 14.51 5.98 19.50
C TYR A 257 14.24 5.67 20.99
N SER A 258 14.59 6.60 21.88
CA SER A 258 14.40 6.46 23.34
C SER A 258 13.44 7.51 23.94
N SER A 259 12.93 8.43 23.13
CA SER A 259 11.99 9.48 23.56
C SER A 259 11.16 10.02 22.39
N GLU A 260 10.03 10.68 22.70
CA GLU A 260 9.23 11.39 21.70
C GLU A 260 10.06 12.41 20.90
N GLN A 261 10.93 13.17 21.59
CA GLN A 261 11.76 14.17 20.93
C GLN A 261 12.73 13.54 19.93
N GLU A 262 13.37 12.42 20.30
CA GLU A 262 14.26 11.69 19.40
C GLU A 262 13.49 11.09 18.22
N PHE A 263 12.30 10.53 18.47
CA PHE A 263 11.42 10.00 17.43
C PHE A 263 11.08 11.08 16.40
N VAL A 264 10.58 12.23 16.86
CA VAL A 264 10.21 13.35 15.98
C VAL A 264 11.43 13.83 15.20
N GLN A 265 12.57 14.04 15.86
CA GLN A 265 13.78 14.52 15.20
C GLN A 265 14.25 13.57 14.10
N ARG A 266 14.30 12.26 14.39
CA ARG A 266 14.69 11.24 13.40
C ARG A 266 13.73 11.18 12.23
N LEU A 267 12.43 11.13 12.49
CA LEU A 267 11.39 11.12 11.47
C LEU A 267 11.53 12.33 10.54
N MET A 268 11.68 13.54 11.09
CA MET A 268 11.87 14.78 10.31
C MET A 268 13.12 14.74 9.43
N SER A 269 14.23 14.20 9.94
CA SER A 269 15.50 14.15 9.20
C SER A 269 15.51 13.17 8.02
N ARG A 270 14.54 12.26 7.95
CA ARG A 270 14.51 11.15 6.99
C ARG A 270 13.32 11.19 6.03
N ILE A 271 12.51 12.25 6.09
CA ILE A 271 11.39 12.43 5.15
C ILE A 271 11.93 12.39 3.71
N PRO A 272 11.48 11.43 2.88
CA PRO A 272 11.89 11.38 1.48
C PRO A 272 11.16 12.46 0.67
N PRO A 273 11.66 12.83 -0.51
CA PRO A 273 10.97 13.77 -1.39
C PRO A 273 9.52 13.31 -1.65
N THR A 274 8.58 14.25 -1.66
CA THR A 274 7.17 13.96 -1.93
C THR A 274 7.00 13.26 -3.29
N PRO A 275 6.01 12.36 -3.44
CA PRO A 275 5.71 11.76 -4.75
C PRO A 275 5.26 12.83 -5.74
N ALA A 276 5.67 12.77 -7.01
CA ALA A 276 5.40 13.87 -7.96
C ALA A 276 3.91 14.18 -8.19
N ASN A 277 3.04 13.18 -8.09
CA ASN A 277 1.61 13.30 -8.39
C ASN A 277 0.72 13.31 -7.14
N TYR A 278 1.30 13.36 -5.94
CA TYR A 278 0.54 13.12 -4.70
C TYR A 278 -0.63 14.09 -4.52
N GLU A 279 -0.43 15.39 -4.77
CA GLU A 279 -1.49 16.39 -4.62
C GLU A 279 -2.67 16.14 -5.56
N ARG A 280 -2.39 15.68 -6.78
CA ARG A 280 -3.43 15.36 -7.76
C ARG A 280 -4.17 14.10 -7.36
N ILE A 281 -3.47 13.08 -6.86
CA ILE A 281 -4.06 11.85 -6.35
C ILE A 281 -4.96 12.16 -5.15
N VAL A 282 -4.47 12.90 -4.16
CA VAL A 282 -5.24 13.33 -2.98
C VAL A 282 -6.50 14.07 -3.40
N LYS A 283 -6.40 15.06 -4.30
CA LYS A 283 -7.58 15.80 -4.79
C LYS A 283 -8.62 14.90 -5.47
N LEU A 284 -8.17 13.92 -6.26
CA LEU A 284 -9.06 12.98 -6.94
C LEU A 284 -9.72 12.01 -5.94
N ASN A 285 -8.97 11.55 -4.95
CA ASN A 285 -9.46 10.71 -3.86
C ASN A 285 -10.45 11.48 -2.96
N GLU A 286 -10.22 12.76 -2.69
CA GLU A 286 -11.16 13.65 -1.97
C GLU A 286 -12.44 13.86 -2.79
N ALA A 287 -12.32 14.08 -4.10
CA ALA A 287 -13.47 14.21 -4.99
C ALA A 287 -14.21 12.88 -5.22
N GLY A 288 -13.57 11.73 -4.93
CA GLY A 288 -14.08 10.40 -5.24
C GLY A 288 -14.25 10.19 -6.74
N THR A 289 -13.31 10.69 -7.53
CA THR A 289 -13.33 10.63 -9.00
C THR A 289 -12.03 10.06 -9.55
N LEU A 290 -12.11 9.44 -10.72
CA LEU A 290 -10.93 8.98 -11.46
C LEU A 290 -10.57 10.02 -12.53
N PRO A 291 -9.28 10.14 -12.91
CA PRO A 291 -8.87 11.05 -13.96
C PRO A 291 -9.45 10.61 -15.32
N GLU A 292 -9.58 11.56 -16.24
CA GLU A 292 -9.77 11.23 -17.66
C GLU A 292 -8.53 10.50 -18.19
N GLY A 293 -8.75 9.39 -18.90
CA GLY A 293 -7.67 8.56 -19.45
C GLY A 293 -7.21 7.44 -18.52
N ASP A 294 -5.93 7.06 -18.64
CA ASP A 294 -5.34 5.91 -17.94
C ASP A 294 -4.89 6.32 -16.52
N PRO A 295 -5.59 5.86 -15.45
CA PRO A 295 -5.26 6.24 -14.07
C PRO A 295 -3.85 5.81 -13.63
N THR A 296 -3.29 4.78 -14.27
CA THR A 296 -1.96 4.26 -13.93
C THR A 296 -0.84 5.23 -14.24
N GLU A 297 -1.08 6.22 -15.11
CA GLU A 297 -0.10 7.28 -15.39
C GLU A 297 0.14 8.18 -14.18
N LEU A 298 -0.90 8.44 -13.39
CA LEU A 298 -0.77 9.23 -12.16
C LEU A 298 -0.10 8.45 -11.04
N GLU A 299 -0.38 7.15 -10.97
CA GLU A 299 0.12 6.27 -9.92
C GLU A 299 1.55 5.79 -10.19
N ALA A 300 2.06 6.00 -11.42
CA ALA A 300 3.40 5.63 -11.83
C ALA A 300 4.47 6.35 -10.98
N GLY A 301 5.39 5.56 -10.43
CA GLY A 301 6.48 6.07 -9.61
C GLY A 301 6.75 5.15 -8.40
N PRO A 302 7.88 5.37 -7.70
CA PRO A 302 8.26 4.56 -6.56
C PRO A 302 7.29 4.71 -5.38
N ASN A 303 7.21 3.67 -4.54
CA ASN A 303 6.63 3.78 -3.20
C ASN A 303 7.49 4.73 -2.35
N ARG A 304 6.87 5.69 -1.66
CA ARG A 304 7.55 6.65 -0.76
C ARG A 304 6.73 6.93 0.51
N CYS A 305 5.95 5.96 0.96
CA CYS A 305 5.05 6.09 2.11
C CYS A 305 5.76 5.80 3.45
N ALA A 306 6.81 4.98 3.45
CA ALA A 306 7.57 4.58 4.63
C ALA A 306 8.72 5.53 5.00
N VAL A 307 8.88 5.79 6.30
CA VAL A 307 9.98 6.56 6.89
C VAL A 307 10.34 5.96 8.25
N LEU A 308 11.62 5.66 8.50
CA LEU A 308 12.25 5.71 9.82
C LEU A 308 13.78 5.66 9.70
#